data_AF-A0A2M9KED3-F1
#
_entry.id   AF-A0A2M9KED3-F1
#
_cell.length_a   1.000
_cell.length_b   1.000
_cell.length_c   1.000
_cell.angle_alpha   90.00
_cell.angle_beta   90.00
_cell.angle_gamma   90.00
#
_symmetry.space_group_name_H-M   'P 1'
#
loop_
_entity.id
_entity.type
_entity.pdbx_description
1 polymer ?
#
loop_
_entity_poly.entity_id
_entity_poly.type
_entity_poly.pdbx_seq_one_letter_code
_entity_poly.pdbx_strand_id
1 'polypeptide(L)'
;MSYSERWQELFGPADGGPAMRLASAAPDSGSGGGGAGDLEHSHGPWTSASSTAGDLHTSTETSRSALGPGHEGIETGAAGLSSVAALKSVLTSWDERLQAVRDECKQLKGTLLTVAKEMGETDTAIETSFKGVNGGAKADGQR
;
A
#
# COMPACT_ATOMS: atom_id res chain seq x y z
N MET A 1 1.52 14.22 43.42
CA MET A 1 1.17 14.87 42.14
C MET A 1 0.25 13.94 41.39
N SER A 2 -0.92 14.46 41.02
CA SER A 2 -1.99 13.74 40.34
C SER A 2 -1.72 13.64 38.84
N TYR A 3 -2.32 12.64 38.20
CA TYR A 3 -2.20 12.43 36.76
C TYR A 3 -2.70 13.66 35.97
N SER A 4 -3.74 14.32 36.46
CA SER A 4 -4.31 15.55 35.89
C SER A 4 -3.34 16.73 35.90
N GLU A 5 -2.51 16.88 36.93
CA GLU A 5 -1.49 17.95 36.98
C GLU A 5 -0.41 17.73 35.91
N ARG A 6 0.03 16.48 35.71
CA ARG A 6 1.04 16.14 34.69
C ARG A 6 0.52 16.38 33.26
N TRP A 7 -0.77 16.16 33.03
CA TRP A 7 -1.39 16.43 31.74
C TRP A 7 -1.52 17.93 31.45
N GLN A 8 -1.85 18.74 32.44
CA GLN A 8 -1.92 20.20 32.27
C GLN A 8 -0.54 20.82 32.05
N GLU A 9 0.51 20.28 32.66
CA GLU A 9 1.88 20.74 32.47
C GLU A 9 2.39 20.51 31.04
N LEU A 10 1.99 19.40 30.41
CA LEU A 10 2.47 19.02 29.08
C LEU A 10 1.76 19.77 27.93
N PHE A 11 0.51 20.20 28.14
CA PHE A 11 -0.34 20.76 27.08
C PHE A 11 -0.87 22.18 27.38
N GLY A 12 -0.60 22.72 28.57
CA GLY A 12 -1.06 24.04 29.01
C GLY A 12 -2.58 24.11 29.25
N PRO A 13 -3.07 25.20 29.87
CA PRO A 13 -4.51 25.47 29.87
C PRO A 13 -5.00 25.64 28.42
N ALA A 14 -6.17 25.08 28.11
CA ALA A 14 -6.75 25.06 26.75
C ALA A 14 -7.09 26.46 26.19
N ASP A 15 -6.88 27.51 26.98
CA ASP A 15 -7.31 28.86 26.68
C ASP A 15 -6.16 29.68 26.10
N GLY A 16 -5.89 29.48 24.80
CA GLY A 16 -5.31 30.55 23.95
C GLY A 16 -3.87 30.40 23.44
N GLY A 17 -3.30 29.19 23.37
CA GLY A 17 -2.05 28.96 22.63
C GLY A 17 -2.26 28.80 21.11
N PRO A 18 -1.24 29.04 20.25
CA PRO A 18 -1.37 28.88 18.80
C PRO A 18 -1.72 27.44 18.46
N ALA A 19 -2.96 27.24 18.02
CA ALA A 19 -3.48 25.93 17.63
C ALA A 19 -2.75 25.40 16.40
N MET A 20 -2.18 24.19 16.49
CA MET A 20 -1.68 23.47 15.33
C MET A 20 -2.85 23.19 14.37
N ARG A 21 -2.90 23.93 13.26
CA ARG A 21 -3.82 23.64 12.16
C ARG A 21 -3.30 22.47 11.34
N LEU A 22 -3.94 21.32 11.49
CA LEU A 22 -3.84 20.24 10.53
C LEU A 22 -4.59 20.67 9.24
N ALA A 23 -4.00 20.40 8.08
CA ALA A 23 -4.45 20.91 6.78
C ALA A 23 -5.90 20.54 6.38
N SER A 24 -6.54 19.65 7.14
CA SER A 24 -7.93 19.19 6.95
C SER A 24 -8.96 19.90 7.84
N ALA A 25 -8.54 20.82 8.73
CA ALA A 25 -9.42 21.55 9.64
C ALA A 25 -9.40 23.06 9.37
N ALA A 26 -9.90 23.48 8.21
CA ALA A 26 -10.36 24.85 8.03
C ALA A 26 -11.82 24.93 8.51
N PRO A 27 -12.16 25.84 9.44
CA PRO A 27 -13.56 26.07 9.79
C PRO A 27 -14.17 27.00 8.74
N ASP A 28 -14.96 26.45 7.82
CA ASP A 28 -15.96 27.26 7.14
C ASP A 28 -17.05 27.61 8.16
N SER A 29 -17.20 28.91 8.42
CA SER A 29 -18.21 29.46 9.29
C SER A 29 -19.60 29.23 8.67
N GLY A 30 -20.22 28.09 8.99
CA GLY A 30 -21.57 27.74 8.57
C GLY A 30 -22.07 26.47 9.26
N SER A 31 -22.85 26.65 10.32
CA SER A 31 -23.85 25.74 10.89
C SER A 31 -23.62 24.22 10.76
N GLY A 32 -23.13 23.62 11.85
CA GLY A 32 -23.65 22.37 12.42
C GLY A 32 -23.95 21.22 11.46
N GLY A 33 -22.93 20.43 11.16
CA GLY A 33 -23.06 19.08 10.61
C GLY A 33 -21.75 18.36 10.87
N GLY A 34 -21.75 17.41 11.82
CA GLY A 34 -20.56 16.64 12.14
C GLY A 34 -19.97 16.05 10.87
N GLY A 35 -18.71 16.39 10.61
CA GLY A 35 -17.96 15.86 9.48
C GLY A 35 -17.72 14.37 9.68
N ALA A 36 -18.72 13.56 9.33
CA ALA A 36 -18.52 12.21 8.86
C ALA A 36 -17.92 12.32 7.45
N GLY A 37 -16.67 12.81 7.38
CA GLY A 37 -15.82 12.48 6.25
C GLY A 37 -15.54 11.00 6.40
N ASP A 38 -16.38 10.19 5.79
CA ASP A 38 -16.12 8.76 5.65
C ASP A 38 -14.75 8.67 4.99
N LEU A 39 -13.77 8.18 5.73
CA LEU A 39 -12.48 7.83 5.16
C LEU A 39 -12.75 6.56 4.36
N GLU A 40 -13.32 6.72 3.17
CA GLU A 40 -13.52 5.67 2.17
C GLU A 40 -12.12 5.16 1.77
N HIS A 41 -11.60 4.22 2.56
CA HIS A 41 -10.36 3.54 2.25
C HIS A 41 -10.68 2.49 1.19
N SER A 42 -10.77 2.93 -0.06
CA SER A 42 -11.08 2.04 -1.17
C SER A 42 -10.13 0.82 -1.17
N HIS A 43 -10.67 -0.38 -1.33
CA HIS A 43 -9.90 -1.60 -1.62
C HIS A 43 -9.14 -1.51 -2.97
N GLY A 44 -9.52 -0.54 -3.80
CA GLY A 44 -9.05 -0.34 -5.17
C GLY A 44 -7.54 -0.19 -5.32
N PRO A 45 -6.83 0.65 -4.54
CA PRO A 45 -5.41 0.90 -4.72
C PRO A 45 -4.55 -0.33 -4.44
N TRP A 46 -4.83 -1.08 -3.37
CA TRP A 46 -4.08 -2.29 -3.03
C TRP A 46 -4.33 -3.43 -4.03
N THR A 47 -5.58 -3.63 -4.45
CA THR A 47 -5.93 -4.62 -5.47
C THR A 47 -5.33 -4.25 -6.83
N SER A 48 -5.39 -2.97 -7.20
CA SER A 48 -4.80 -2.44 -8.44
C SER A 48 -3.27 -2.60 -8.44
N ALA A 49 -2.59 -2.20 -7.36
CA ALA A 49 -1.15 -2.36 -7.22
C ALA A 49 -0.73 -3.85 -7.28
N SER A 50 -1.50 -4.75 -6.66
CA SER A 50 -1.30 -6.19 -6.79
C SER A 50 -1.41 -6.65 -8.25
N SER A 51 -2.43 -6.17 -8.98
CA SER A 51 -2.60 -6.49 -10.40
C SER A 51 -1.38 -6.05 -11.21
N THR A 52 -0.94 -4.79 -11.02
CA THR A 52 0.25 -4.26 -11.68
C THR A 52 1.50 -5.07 -11.34
N ALA A 53 1.68 -5.48 -10.08
CA ALA A 53 2.79 -6.37 -9.70
C ALA A 53 2.70 -7.72 -10.41
N GLY A 54 1.49 -8.25 -10.64
CA GLY A 54 1.27 -9.46 -11.45
C GLY A 54 1.62 -9.30 -12.93
N ASP A 55 1.30 -8.15 -13.52
CA ASP A 55 1.62 -7.84 -14.91
C ASP A 55 3.14 -7.67 -15.09
N LEU A 56 3.81 -6.99 -14.14
CA LEU A 56 5.26 -6.86 -14.10
C LEU A 56 5.96 -8.22 -13.92
N HIS A 57 5.45 -9.07 -13.03
CA HIS A 57 5.93 -10.45 -12.88
C HIS A 57 5.88 -11.21 -14.20
N THR A 58 4.75 -11.17 -14.90
CA THR A 58 4.54 -11.90 -16.16
C THR A 58 5.42 -11.38 -17.29
N SER A 59 5.48 -10.06 -17.47
CA SER A 59 6.29 -9.42 -18.51
C SER A 59 7.79 -9.63 -18.28
N THR A 60 8.25 -9.55 -17.02
CA THR A 60 9.64 -9.82 -16.64
C THR A 60 10.02 -11.27 -16.95
N GLU A 61 9.16 -12.24 -16.59
CA GLU A 61 9.37 -13.66 -16.91
C GLU A 61 9.45 -13.90 -18.43
N THR A 62 8.59 -13.22 -19.18
CA THR A 62 8.58 -13.30 -20.65
C THR A 62 9.89 -12.80 -21.23
N SER A 63 10.36 -11.62 -20.79
CA SER A 63 11.64 -11.06 -21.23
C SER A 63 12.83 -11.95 -20.85
N ARG A 64 12.83 -12.49 -19.62
CA ARG A 64 13.86 -13.42 -19.14
C ARG A 64 13.91 -14.67 -20.02
N SER A 65 12.76 -15.29 -20.29
CA SER A 65 12.65 -16.50 -21.09
C SER A 65 13.16 -16.31 -22.53
N ALA A 66 13.12 -15.07 -23.05
CA ALA A 66 13.63 -14.74 -24.37
C ALA A 66 15.17 -14.58 -24.43
N LEU A 67 15.86 -14.40 -23.29
CA LEU A 67 17.31 -14.17 -23.27
C LEU A 67 18.10 -15.38 -23.79
N GLY A 68 17.73 -16.58 -23.36
CA GLY A 68 18.39 -17.84 -23.76
C GLY A 68 18.32 -18.05 -25.28
N PRO A 69 17.12 -18.12 -25.88
CA PRO A 69 16.95 -18.23 -27.33
C PRO A 69 17.66 -17.13 -28.11
N GLY A 70 17.66 -15.89 -27.60
CA GLY A 70 18.38 -14.78 -28.23
C GLY A 70 19.90 -14.91 -28.23
N HIS A 71 20.47 -15.80 -27.41
CA HIS A 71 21.90 -16.07 -27.32
C HIS A 71 22.31 -17.44 -27.87
N GLU A 72 21.37 -18.20 -28.43
CA GLU A 72 21.70 -19.47 -29.08
C GLU A 72 22.69 -19.26 -30.23
N GLY A 73 23.72 -20.12 -30.30
CA GLY A 73 24.72 -20.09 -31.37
C GLY A 73 25.80 -19.02 -31.25
N ILE A 74 25.79 -18.15 -30.24
CA ILE A 74 26.85 -17.13 -30.06
C ILE A 74 28.24 -17.76 -29.91
N GLU A 75 28.36 -18.90 -29.24
CA GLU A 75 29.66 -19.55 -29.01
C GLU A 75 30.32 -20.02 -30.30
N THR A 76 29.53 -20.57 -31.21
CA THR A 76 30.00 -21.10 -32.49
C THR A 76 30.15 -19.99 -33.53
N GLY A 77 29.18 -19.07 -33.61
CA GLY A 77 29.17 -18.00 -34.61
C GLY A 77 30.18 -16.88 -34.36
N ALA A 78 30.59 -16.67 -33.10
CA ALA A 78 31.57 -15.65 -32.71
C ALA A 78 32.87 -16.26 -32.17
N ALA A 79 33.18 -17.51 -32.53
CA ALA A 79 34.39 -18.20 -32.10
C ALA A 79 35.65 -17.38 -32.40
N GLY A 80 36.52 -17.25 -31.39
CA GLY A 80 37.75 -16.45 -31.47
C GLY A 80 37.59 -14.97 -31.11
N LEU A 81 36.36 -14.46 -30.96
CA LEU A 81 36.14 -13.11 -30.44
C LEU A 81 36.24 -13.11 -28.90
N SER A 82 37.06 -12.22 -28.36
CA SER A 82 37.18 -12.02 -26.90
C SER A 82 35.87 -11.56 -26.26
N SER A 83 34.96 -10.97 -27.04
CA SER A 83 33.65 -10.50 -26.60
C SER A 83 32.69 -11.62 -26.22
N VAL A 84 32.91 -12.88 -26.65
CA VAL A 84 32.00 -14.00 -26.33
C VAL A 84 31.92 -14.23 -24.82
N ALA A 85 33.05 -14.17 -24.10
CA ALA A 85 33.07 -14.31 -22.66
C ALA A 85 32.30 -13.18 -21.96
N ALA A 86 32.44 -11.95 -22.46
CA ALA A 86 31.71 -10.79 -21.96
C ALA A 86 30.19 -10.93 -22.20
N LEU A 87 29.78 -11.37 -23.39
CA LEU A 87 28.37 -11.61 -23.73
C LEU A 87 27.74 -12.68 -22.81
N LYS A 88 28.45 -13.77 -22.51
CA LYS A 88 27.98 -14.78 -21.56
C LYS A 88 27.80 -14.21 -20.16
N SER A 89 28.76 -13.43 -19.67
CA SER A 89 28.66 -12.79 -18.35
C SER A 89 27.48 -11.82 -18.28
N VAL A 90 27.24 -11.08 -19.37
CA VAL A 90 26.09 -10.17 -19.48
C VAL A 90 24.78 -10.96 -19.48
N LEU A 91 24.68 -12.04 -20.24
CA LEU A 91 23.51 -12.94 -20.26
C LEU A 91 23.19 -13.45 -18.86
N THR A 92 24.16 -14.04 -18.16
CA THR A 92 23.97 -14.53 -16.78
C THR A 92 23.51 -13.41 -15.85
N SER A 93 24.14 -12.24 -15.93
CA SER A 93 23.78 -11.11 -15.06
C SER A 93 22.36 -10.60 -15.31
N TRP A 94 21.91 -10.57 -16.57
CA TRP A 94 20.53 -10.20 -16.89
C TRP A 94 19.52 -11.25 -16.46
N ASP A 95 19.84 -12.54 -16.64
CA ASP A 95 18.97 -13.64 -16.18
C ASP A 95 18.73 -13.53 -14.67
N GLU A 96 19.79 -13.38 -13.88
CA GLU A 96 19.73 -13.22 -12.42
C GLU A 96 18.93 -11.99 -11.98
N ARG A 97 19.19 -10.82 -12.60
CA ARG A 97 18.47 -9.58 -12.25
C ARG A 97 17.00 -9.66 -12.58
N LEU A 98 16.64 -10.20 -13.74
CA LEU A 98 15.24 -10.41 -14.11
C LEU A 98 14.57 -11.45 -13.20
N GLN A 99 15.31 -12.45 -12.67
CA GLN A 99 14.79 -13.34 -11.62
C GLN A 99 14.34 -12.55 -10.41
N ALA A 100 15.25 -11.71 -9.90
CA ALA A 100 15.04 -11.00 -8.66
C ALA A 100 13.83 -10.06 -8.80
N VAL A 101 13.74 -9.31 -9.90
CA VAL A 101 12.58 -8.45 -10.19
C VAL A 101 11.29 -9.26 -10.27
N ARG A 102 11.31 -10.39 -10.97
CA ARG A 102 10.16 -11.28 -11.11
C ARG A 102 9.70 -11.79 -9.74
N ASP A 103 10.62 -12.28 -8.93
CA ASP A 103 10.31 -12.86 -7.61
C ASP A 103 9.81 -11.79 -6.63
N GLU A 104 10.39 -10.59 -6.65
CA GLU A 104 9.90 -9.42 -5.91
C GLU A 104 8.46 -9.09 -6.33
N CYS A 105 8.18 -9.00 -7.64
CA CYS A 105 6.84 -8.71 -8.16
C CYS A 105 5.82 -9.78 -7.75
N LYS A 106 6.21 -11.06 -7.76
CA LYS A 106 5.37 -12.16 -7.26
C LYS A 106 5.05 -12.00 -5.78
N GLN A 107 6.05 -11.64 -4.97
CA GLN A 107 5.87 -11.44 -3.54
C GLN A 107 4.99 -10.21 -3.25
N LEU A 108 5.26 -9.09 -3.91
CA LEU A 108 4.46 -7.86 -3.81
C LEU A 108 2.99 -8.11 -4.16
N LYS A 109 2.71 -8.82 -5.25
CA LYS A 109 1.33 -9.22 -5.61
C LYS A 109 0.62 -9.89 -4.44
N GLY A 110 1.27 -10.89 -3.82
CA GLY A 110 0.71 -11.60 -2.67
C GLY A 110 0.48 -10.69 -1.47
N THR A 111 1.49 -9.93 -1.07
CA THR A 111 1.42 -9.03 0.09
C THR A 111 0.35 -7.95 -0.09
N LEU A 112 0.25 -7.35 -1.27
CA LEU A 112 -0.75 -6.31 -1.57
C LEU A 112 -2.18 -6.86 -1.55
N LEU A 113 -2.41 -8.11 -1.99
CA LEU A 113 -3.71 -8.78 -1.85
C LEU A 113 -4.06 -9.06 -0.38
N THR A 114 -3.09 -9.48 0.41
CA THR A 114 -3.30 -9.69 1.85
C THR A 114 -3.73 -8.38 2.52
N VAL A 115 -3.03 -7.28 2.26
CA VAL A 115 -3.42 -5.95 2.79
C VAL A 115 -4.82 -5.55 2.32
N ALA A 116 -5.14 -5.74 1.04
CA ALA A 116 -6.47 -5.43 0.50
C ALA A 116 -7.59 -6.20 1.22
N LYS A 117 -7.31 -7.45 1.62
CA LYS A 117 -8.25 -8.29 2.36
C LYS A 117 -8.39 -7.84 3.82
N GLU A 118 -7.27 -7.66 4.52
CA GLU A 118 -7.25 -7.31 5.95
C GLU A 118 -7.91 -5.95 6.21
N MET A 119 -7.64 -4.95 5.37
CA MET A 119 -8.27 -3.63 5.47
C MET A 119 -9.79 -3.73 5.26
N GLY A 120 -10.22 -4.53 4.29
CA GLY A 120 -11.64 -4.80 4.04
C GLY A 120 -12.41 -5.46 5.15
N GLU A 121 -11.80 -6.49 5.74
CA GLU A 121 -12.37 -7.19 6.89
C GLU A 121 -12.46 -6.24 8.10
N THR A 122 -11.46 -5.38 8.27
CA THR A 122 -11.46 -4.34 9.32
C THR A 122 -12.60 -3.34 9.11
N ASP A 123 -12.79 -2.83 7.89
CA ASP A 123 -13.85 -1.88 7.58
C ASP A 123 -15.25 -2.47 7.82
N THR A 124 -15.46 -3.72 7.41
CA THR A 124 -16.73 -4.44 7.64
C THR A 124 -17.01 -4.60 9.14
N ALA A 125 -15.99 -4.90 9.95
CA ALA A 125 -16.13 -5.04 11.40
C ALA A 125 -16.44 -3.71 12.09
N ILE A 126 -15.81 -2.62 11.63
CA ILE A 126 -16.06 -1.26 12.10
C ILE A 126 -17.51 -0.85 11.76
N GLU A 127 -17.93 -1.00 10.50
CA GLU A 127 -19.29 -0.66 10.05
C GLU A 127 -20.35 -1.41 10.89
N THR A 128 -20.13 -2.71 11.15
CA THR A 128 -21.02 -3.53 11.97
C THR A 128 -21.11 -3.01 13.41
N SER A 129 -19.99 -2.60 14.00
CA SER A 129 -19.93 -2.07 15.36
C SER A 129 -20.69 -0.74 15.49
N PHE A 130 -20.58 0.14 14.49
CA PHE A 130 -21.29 1.42 14.48
C PHE A 130 -22.79 1.28 14.20
N LYS A 131 -23.20 0.31 13.36
CA LYS A 131 -24.63 -0.03 13.19
C LYS A 131 -25.29 -0.45 14.51
N GLY A 132 -24.55 -1.14 15.38
CA GLY A 132 -25.02 -1.52 16.72
C GLY A 132 -25.28 -0.33 17.65
N VAL A 133 -24.50 0.75 17.53
CA VAL A 133 -24.63 1.96 18.38
C VAL A 133 -25.79 2.85 17.93
N ASN A 134 -26.02 2.99 16.62
CA ASN A 134 -27.08 3.87 16.09
C ASN A 134 -28.51 3.33 16.35
N GLY A 135 -28.64 2.03 16.67
CA GLY A 135 -29.91 1.43 17.05
C GLY A 135 -30.39 1.74 18.49
N GLY A 136 -29.51 2.26 19.36
CA GLY A 136 -29.81 2.49 20.78
C GLY A 136 -30.52 3.81 21.11
N ALA A 137 -30.49 4.80 20.22
CA ALA A 137 -31.00 6.16 20.51
C ALA A 137 -32.51 6.34 20.33
N LYS A 138 -33.27 5.27 20.02
CA LYS A 138 -34.72 5.31 19.73
C LYS A 138 -35.60 4.59 20.77
N ALA A 139 -35.09 4.29 21.96
CA ALA A 139 -35.86 3.55 22.98
C ALA A 139 -36.17 4.31 24.27
N ASP A 140 -35.69 5.55 24.45
CA ASP A 140 -35.80 6.24 25.74
C ASP A 140 -36.55 7.58 25.59
N GLY A 141 -37.84 7.50 25.29
CA GLY A 141 -38.65 8.70 25.02
C GLY A 141 -40.15 8.50 25.16
N GLN A 142 -40.61 7.73 26.14
CA GLN A 142 -42.01 7.82 26.60
C GLN A 142 -42.12 7.42 28.08
N ARG A 143 -42.09 8.42 28.96
CA ARG A 143 -42.65 8.37 30.31
C ARG A 143 -43.36 9.68 30.59
#